data_AF-A0ABD1DSZ6-F1
#
_entry.id   AF-A0ABD1DSZ6-F1
#
_cell.length_a   1.000
_cell.length_b   1.000
_cell.length_c   1.000
_cell.angle_alpha   90.00
_cell.angle_beta   90.00
_cell.angle_gamma   90.00
#
_symmetry.space_group_name_H-M   'P 1'
#
loop_
_entity.id
_entity.type
_entity.pdbx_description
1 polymer ?
#
loop_
_entity_poly.entity_id
_entity_poly.type
_entity_poly.pdbx_seq_one_letter_code
_entity_poly.pdbx_strand_id
1 'polypeptide(L)'
;MNTIFSKASEPEREAIIFQYTGWESGNDGYQNQQQVGRAVGDHFFICPTNEFALGLTEQGASVHYYYFTHRTSTSLWGEWMGVLHGDEVEYIFGQPMNATLQYRQRERDLSRRMVLSVSEFARSGNPALEGEHWPLYTKENPIYFIFNAEGEDDLRGEKYGRGPMATSCAFWNDFLPRLRAWSIPPKSSCNLLEPTSGAHVRYVDIKVLTVLTVLIVLRLF
;
A
#
# COMPACT_ATOMS: atom_id res chain seq x y z
N MET A 1 3.60 -12.16 13.63
CA MET A 1 4.36 -11.68 12.45
C MET A 1 4.88 -12.80 11.56
N ASN A 2 5.56 -13.83 12.08
CA ASN A 2 6.18 -14.90 11.25
C ASN A 2 5.21 -15.65 10.33
N THR A 3 3.97 -15.91 10.77
CA THR A 3 2.96 -16.54 9.91
C THR A 3 2.44 -15.60 8.82
N ILE A 4 2.15 -14.35 9.20
CA ILE A 4 1.56 -13.33 8.33
C ILE A 4 2.55 -12.94 7.22
N PHE A 5 3.79 -12.64 7.60
CA PHE A 5 4.86 -12.22 6.70
C PHE A 5 5.82 -13.36 6.36
N SER A 6 5.30 -14.58 6.24
CA SER A 6 6.10 -15.80 6.02
C SER A 6 6.94 -15.77 4.74
N LYS A 7 6.53 -14.99 3.73
CA LYS A 7 7.25 -14.81 2.46
C LYS A 7 8.33 -13.72 2.50
N ALA A 8 8.36 -12.87 3.52
CA ALA A 8 9.40 -11.86 3.69
C ALA A 8 10.71 -12.54 4.13
N SER A 9 11.87 -11.95 3.82
CA SER A 9 13.16 -12.44 4.34
C SER A 9 13.25 -12.28 5.86
N GLU A 10 14.19 -12.97 6.49
CA GLU A 10 14.41 -12.85 7.94
C GLU A 10 14.73 -11.41 8.37
N PRO A 11 15.64 -10.66 7.71
CA PRO A 11 15.87 -9.26 8.05
C PRO A 11 14.62 -8.39 7.92
N GLU A 12 13.80 -8.61 6.89
CA GLU A 12 12.53 -7.90 6.72
C GLU A 12 11.56 -8.22 7.87
N ARG A 13 11.41 -9.49 8.24
CA ARG A 13 10.53 -9.88 9.35
C ARG A 13 10.97 -9.29 10.68
N GLU A 14 12.27 -9.31 10.98
CA GLU A 14 12.80 -8.69 12.20
C GLU A 14 12.56 -7.18 12.23
N ALA A 15 12.75 -6.50 11.10
CA ALA A 15 12.42 -5.08 10.98
C ALA A 15 10.93 -4.79 11.19
N ILE A 16 10.04 -5.63 10.65
CA ILE A 16 8.59 -5.51 10.85
C ILE A 16 8.23 -5.73 12.31
N ILE A 17 8.78 -6.76 12.96
CA ILE A 17 8.56 -7.02 14.38
C ILE A 17 9.00 -5.81 15.21
N PHE A 18 10.20 -5.28 14.94
CA PHE A 18 10.74 -4.12 15.64
C PHE A 18 9.84 -2.88 15.51
N GLN A 19 9.39 -2.57 14.29
CA GLN A 19 8.54 -1.42 13.99
C GLN A 19 7.20 -1.45 14.74
N TYR A 20 6.61 -2.64 14.90
CA TYR A 20 5.29 -2.84 15.51
C TYR A 20 5.38 -3.40 16.94
N THR A 21 6.54 -3.33 17.59
CA THR A 21 6.66 -3.68 19.01
C THR A 21 6.33 -2.48 19.88
N GLY A 22 5.35 -2.63 20.78
CA GLY A 22 5.05 -1.65 21.81
C GLY A 22 6.11 -1.67 22.92
N TRP A 23 7.23 -0.99 22.70
CA TRP A 23 8.37 -1.02 23.64
C TRP A 23 8.02 -0.45 25.03
N GLU A 24 7.04 0.43 25.11
CA GLU A 24 6.58 1.05 26.37
C GLU A 24 5.52 0.21 27.10
N SER A 25 4.87 -0.73 26.44
CA SER A 25 3.70 -1.44 26.98
C SER A 25 4.05 -2.73 27.76
N GLY A 26 5.32 -2.97 28.06
CA GLY A 26 5.74 -4.05 28.98
C GLY A 26 5.27 -5.46 28.59
N ASN A 27 5.11 -5.73 27.29
CA ASN A 27 4.56 -6.97 26.72
C ASN A 27 3.05 -7.20 27.00
N ASP A 28 2.25 -6.14 27.03
CA ASP A 28 0.79 -6.23 27.04
C ASP A 28 0.23 -6.94 25.79
N GLY A 29 -0.48 -8.05 26.01
CA GLY A 29 -1.11 -8.84 24.96
C GLY A 29 -2.13 -8.07 24.13
N TYR A 30 -2.87 -7.13 24.73
CA TYR A 30 -3.83 -6.30 23.99
C TYR A 30 -3.14 -5.32 23.05
N GLN A 31 -2.06 -4.68 23.51
CA GLN A 31 -1.25 -3.81 22.66
C GLN A 31 -0.60 -4.62 21.54
N ASN A 32 -0.05 -5.80 21.84
CA ASN A 32 0.52 -6.68 20.82
C ASN A 32 -0.53 -7.07 19.76
N GLN A 33 -1.75 -7.41 20.17
CA GLN A 33 -2.85 -7.69 19.25
C GLN A 33 -3.15 -6.47 18.35
N GLN A 34 -3.26 -5.27 18.94
CA GLN A 34 -3.53 -4.05 18.20
C GLN A 34 -2.40 -3.74 17.20
N GLN A 35 -1.15 -3.91 17.60
CA GLN A 35 0.01 -3.66 16.72
C GLN A 35 0.09 -4.65 15.56
N VAL A 36 -0.28 -5.92 15.79
CA VAL A 36 -0.43 -6.89 14.69
C VAL A 36 -1.52 -6.44 13.71
N GLY A 37 -2.66 -5.97 14.21
CA GLY A 37 -3.72 -5.39 13.39
C GLY A 37 -3.23 -4.20 12.55
N ARG A 38 -2.49 -3.27 13.18
CA ARG A 38 -1.87 -2.11 12.49
C ARG A 38 -0.89 -2.54 11.41
N ALA A 39 0.01 -3.50 11.69
CA ALA A 39 0.97 -3.97 10.69
C ALA A 39 0.29 -4.56 9.44
N VAL A 40 -0.79 -5.32 9.62
CA VAL A 40 -1.58 -5.87 8.52
C VAL A 40 -2.30 -4.76 7.76
N GLY A 41 -2.97 -3.84 8.47
CA GLY A 41 -3.67 -2.71 7.85
C GLY A 41 -2.75 -1.79 7.06
N ASP A 42 -1.59 -1.44 7.64
CA ASP A 42 -0.59 -0.59 7.03
C ASP A 42 0.01 -1.26 5.78
N HIS A 43 0.44 -2.52 5.88
CA HIS A 43 1.10 -3.21 4.77
C HIS A 43 0.18 -3.51 3.59
N PHE A 44 -1.04 -3.98 3.84
CA PHE A 44 -1.90 -4.48 2.78
C PHE A 44 -2.87 -3.44 2.20
N PHE A 45 -3.11 -2.33 2.92
CA PHE A 45 -4.11 -1.36 2.51
C PHE A 45 -3.57 0.08 2.55
N ILE A 46 -3.28 0.61 3.74
CA ILE A 46 -3.05 2.05 3.91
C ILE A 46 -1.82 2.50 3.12
N CYS A 47 -0.67 1.83 3.27
CA CYS A 47 0.57 2.27 2.65
C CYS A 47 0.65 2.01 1.14
N PRO A 48 0.13 0.89 0.60
CA PRO A 48 -0.05 0.75 -0.85
C PRO A 48 -0.99 1.81 -1.45
N THR A 49 -2.11 2.13 -0.79
CA THR A 49 -3.01 3.22 -1.25
C THR A 49 -2.30 4.57 -1.19
N ASN A 50 -1.48 4.81 -0.16
CA ASN A 50 -0.69 6.03 -0.04
C ASN A 50 0.32 6.18 -1.19
N GLU A 51 1.08 5.12 -1.48
CA GLU A 51 2.04 5.07 -2.59
C GLU A 51 1.33 5.29 -3.94
N PHE A 52 0.21 4.59 -4.16
CA PHE A 52 -0.57 4.72 -5.39
C PHE A 52 -1.12 6.13 -5.58
N ALA A 53 -1.66 6.74 -4.51
CA ALA A 53 -2.15 8.11 -4.55
C ALA A 53 -1.04 9.10 -4.93
N LEU A 54 0.15 8.97 -4.34
CA LEU A 54 1.30 9.80 -4.71
C LEU A 54 1.73 9.56 -6.16
N GLY A 55 1.82 8.29 -6.59
CA GLY A 55 2.14 7.94 -7.98
C GLY A 55 1.16 8.56 -9.00
N LEU A 56 -0.14 8.58 -8.69
CA LEU A 56 -1.14 9.25 -9.52
C LEU A 56 -0.88 10.76 -9.61
N THR A 57 -0.54 11.42 -8.50
CA THR A 57 -0.24 12.86 -8.47
C THR A 57 0.99 13.21 -9.29
N GLU A 58 2.02 12.36 -9.26
CA GLU A 58 3.24 12.51 -10.07
C GLU A 58 2.95 12.41 -11.57
N GLN A 59 1.91 11.66 -11.95
CA GLN A 59 1.42 11.59 -13.33
C GLN A 59 0.41 12.71 -13.69
N GLY A 60 0.22 13.68 -12.80
CA GLY A 60 -0.63 14.86 -13.02
C GLY A 60 -2.12 14.66 -12.70
N ALA A 61 -2.50 13.58 -12.03
CA ALA A 61 -3.88 13.39 -11.59
C ALA A 61 -4.21 14.28 -10.38
N SER A 62 -5.43 14.82 -10.37
CA SER A 62 -5.99 15.51 -9.20
C SER A 62 -6.49 14.48 -8.18
N VAL A 63 -5.73 14.25 -7.12
CA VAL A 63 -6.07 13.27 -6.08
C VAL A 63 -6.60 13.97 -4.83
N HIS A 64 -7.70 13.46 -4.29
CA HIS A 64 -8.20 13.80 -2.96
C HIS A 64 -8.16 12.54 -2.10
N TYR A 65 -7.78 12.66 -0.84
CA TYR A 65 -7.60 11.53 0.08
C TYR A 65 -8.53 11.68 1.28
N TYR A 66 -9.18 10.59 1.71
CA TYR A 66 -9.94 10.53 2.96
C TYR A 66 -9.45 9.40 3.87
N TYR A 67 -9.77 9.51 5.16
CA TYR A 67 -9.53 8.47 6.16
C TYR A 67 -10.78 8.30 7.02
N PHE A 68 -11.38 7.12 6.97
CA PHE A 68 -12.59 6.80 7.73
C PHE A 68 -12.20 6.24 9.11
N THR A 69 -12.70 6.88 10.17
CA THR A 69 -12.31 6.57 11.56
C THR A 69 -13.50 6.41 12.49
N HIS A 70 -14.72 6.40 11.94
CA HIS A 70 -15.93 6.19 12.71
C HIS A 70 -16.17 4.70 12.94
N ARG A 71 -16.35 4.29 14.21
CA ARG A 71 -16.84 2.95 14.54
C ARG A 71 -18.35 3.00 14.67
N THR A 72 -19.07 2.31 13.79
CA THR A 72 -20.53 2.24 13.81
C THR A 72 -21.03 1.79 15.19
N SER A 73 -21.99 2.52 15.73
CA SER A 73 -22.53 2.32 17.08
C SER A 73 -23.22 0.96 17.28
N THR A 74 -23.65 0.34 16.18
CA THR A 74 -24.28 -0.97 16.11
C THR A 74 -23.34 -2.07 15.62
N SER A 75 -22.03 -1.79 15.47
CA SER A 75 -21.03 -2.79 15.08
C SER A 75 -21.03 -3.96 16.07
N LEU A 76 -21.28 -5.17 15.56
CA LEU A 76 -21.31 -6.41 16.34
C LEU A 76 -19.92 -7.02 16.55
N TRP A 77 -18.91 -6.50 15.87
CA TRP A 77 -17.53 -6.94 16.01
C TRP A 77 -16.95 -6.52 17.37
N GLY A 78 -15.93 -7.24 17.87
CA GLY A 78 -15.29 -6.88 19.14
C GLY A 78 -14.70 -5.46 19.09
N GLU A 79 -14.80 -4.71 20.20
CA GLU A 79 -14.32 -3.32 20.27
C GLU A 79 -12.84 -3.17 19.89
N TRP A 80 -12.02 -4.17 20.24
CA TRP A 80 -10.59 -4.21 19.93
C TRP A 80 -10.28 -4.15 18.42
N MET A 81 -11.23 -4.54 17.57
CA MET A 81 -11.09 -4.49 16.11
C MET A 81 -11.22 -3.05 15.57
N GLY A 82 -11.75 -2.12 16.37
CA GLY A 82 -11.87 -0.71 15.99
C GLY A 82 -12.82 -0.50 14.82
N VAL A 83 -12.31 0.14 13.77
CA VAL A 83 -13.03 0.41 12.51
C VAL A 83 -12.57 -0.63 11.50
N LEU A 84 -13.48 -1.50 11.07
CA LEU A 84 -13.11 -2.60 10.18
C LEU A 84 -12.96 -2.12 8.75
N HIS A 85 -12.18 -2.87 7.98
CA HIS A 85 -12.15 -2.74 6.53
C HIS A 85 -13.55 -2.97 5.96
N GLY A 86 -14.09 -1.98 5.25
CA GLY A 86 -15.41 -2.03 4.64
C GLY A 86 -16.51 -1.38 5.48
N ASP A 87 -16.26 -0.98 6.73
CA ASP A 87 -17.25 -0.26 7.56
C ASP A 87 -17.66 1.08 6.92
N GLU A 88 -16.82 1.69 6.09
CA GLU A 88 -17.12 2.93 5.39
C GLU A 88 -18.16 2.76 4.27
N VAL A 89 -18.31 1.54 3.75
CA VAL A 89 -19.13 1.26 2.56
C VAL A 89 -20.60 1.58 2.81
N GLU A 90 -21.13 1.20 3.97
CA GLU A 90 -22.53 1.46 4.32
C GLU A 90 -22.84 2.97 4.37
N TYR A 91 -21.86 3.77 4.81
CA TYR A 91 -21.99 5.23 4.88
C TYR A 91 -21.96 5.87 3.50
N ILE A 92 -21.05 5.43 2.62
CA ILE A 92 -20.96 5.88 1.22
C ILE A 92 -22.24 5.59 0.45
N PHE A 93 -22.91 4.47 0.74
CA PHE A 93 -24.16 4.08 0.08
C PHE A 93 -25.42 4.58 0.79
N GLY A 94 -25.30 5.37 1.85
CA GLY A 94 -26.45 6.00 2.49
C GLY A 94 -27.27 5.09 3.42
N GLN A 95 -26.76 3.91 3.81
CA GLN A 95 -27.50 2.99 4.67
C GLN A 95 -27.89 3.61 6.02
N PRO A 96 -27.03 4.41 6.69
CA PRO A 96 -27.44 5.12 7.90
C PRO A 96 -28.60 6.11 7.72
N MET A 97 -28.93 6.55 6.50
CA MET A 97 -30.11 7.39 6.27
C MET A 97 -31.42 6.59 6.21
N ASN A 98 -31.37 5.26 6.15
CA ASN A 98 -32.56 4.41 6.21
C ASN A 98 -33.18 4.43 7.61
N ALA A 99 -34.40 4.96 7.73
CA ALA A 99 -35.09 5.10 9.01
C ALA A 99 -35.47 3.75 9.66
N THR A 100 -35.49 2.65 8.90
CA THR A 100 -35.77 1.31 9.45
C THR A 100 -34.56 0.69 10.16
N LEU A 101 -33.36 1.20 9.91
CA LEU A 101 -32.11 0.73 10.52
C LEU A 101 -31.74 1.58 11.74
N GLN A 102 -31.11 0.96 12.73
CA GLN A 102 -30.67 1.62 13.95
C GLN A 102 -29.29 2.27 13.74
N TYR A 103 -29.28 3.60 13.70
CA TYR A 103 -28.08 4.44 13.71
C TYR A 103 -28.33 5.69 14.55
N ARG A 104 -27.28 6.23 15.18
CA ARG A 104 -27.32 7.52 15.89
C ARG A 104 -27.49 8.65 14.89
N GLN A 105 -28.07 9.77 15.33
CA GLN A 105 -28.32 10.93 14.45
C GLN A 105 -27.05 11.40 13.72
N ARG A 106 -25.94 11.58 14.47
CA ARG A 106 -24.62 11.91 13.92
C ARG A 106 -24.09 10.93 12.87
N GLU A 107 -24.46 9.65 12.93
CA GLU A 107 -24.07 8.66 11.92
C GLU A 107 -24.89 8.84 10.63
N ARG A 108 -26.17 9.23 10.77
CA ARG A 108 -27.01 9.60 9.63
C ARG A 108 -26.47 10.85 8.95
N ASP A 109 -26.02 11.83 9.73
CA ASP A 109 -25.44 13.07 9.22
C ASP A 109 -24.07 12.83 8.58
N LEU A 110 -23.22 11.98 9.18
CA LEU A 110 -21.98 11.52 8.55
C LEU A 110 -22.24 10.84 7.20
N SER A 111 -23.20 9.92 7.13
CA SER A 111 -23.55 9.24 5.88
C SER A 111 -24.09 10.20 4.83
N ARG A 112 -24.93 11.16 5.23
CA ARG A 112 -25.38 12.23 4.31
C ARG A 112 -24.19 12.99 3.74
N ARG A 113 -23.22 13.39 4.58
CA ARG A 113 -21.99 14.06 4.11
C ARG A 113 -21.22 13.18 3.12
N MET A 114 -20.98 11.91 3.45
CA MET A 114 -20.22 10.99 2.59
C MET A 114 -20.89 10.77 1.23
N VAL A 115 -22.21 10.56 1.20
CA VAL A 115 -22.98 10.45 -0.05
C VAL A 115 -22.85 11.72 -0.90
N LEU A 116 -22.98 12.90 -0.27
CA LEU A 116 -22.84 14.17 -0.97
C LEU A 116 -21.42 14.36 -1.52
N SER A 117 -20.37 14.08 -0.73
CA SER A 117 -18.98 14.20 -1.18
C SER A 117 -18.66 13.26 -2.34
N VAL A 118 -19.14 12.02 -2.30
CA VAL A 118 -18.96 11.08 -3.42
C VAL A 118 -19.75 11.51 -4.65
N SER A 119 -20.96 12.03 -4.47
CA SER A 119 -21.77 12.58 -5.57
C SER A 119 -21.12 13.80 -6.22
N GLU A 120 -20.53 14.68 -5.41
CA GLU A 120 -19.84 15.88 -5.87
C GLU A 120 -18.55 15.51 -6.62
N PHE A 121 -17.79 14.55 -6.12
CA PHE A 121 -16.64 13.99 -6.83
C PHE A 121 -17.03 13.37 -8.18
N ALA A 122 -18.11 12.60 -8.22
CA ALA A 122 -18.61 12.01 -9.47
C ALA A 122 -19.05 13.08 -10.49
N ARG A 123 -19.56 14.23 -10.00
CA ARG A 123 -20.05 15.33 -10.82
C ARG A 123 -18.93 16.25 -11.33
N SER A 124 -17.96 16.60 -10.49
CA SER A 124 -16.99 17.67 -10.75
C SER A 124 -15.52 17.26 -10.59
N GLY A 125 -15.25 16.05 -10.08
CA GLY A 125 -13.90 15.60 -9.73
C GLY A 125 -13.38 16.17 -8.39
N ASN A 126 -14.18 16.93 -7.66
CA ASN A 126 -13.85 17.48 -6.35
C ASN A 126 -14.87 16.99 -5.30
N PRO A 127 -14.46 16.31 -4.21
CA PRO A 127 -15.38 15.84 -3.18
C PRO A 127 -15.78 16.92 -2.14
N ALA A 128 -15.18 18.11 -2.20
CA ALA A 128 -15.46 19.19 -1.26
C ALA A 128 -16.89 19.70 -1.38
N LEU A 129 -17.60 19.76 -0.26
CA LEU A 129 -18.91 20.40 -0.20
C LEU A 129 -18.77 21.93 -0.13
N GLU A 130 -19.87 22.64 -0.36
CA GLU A 130 -19.89 24.10 -0.30
C GLU A 130 -19.37 24.62 1.05
N GLY A 131 -18.39 25.53 1.00
CA GLY A 131 -17.74 26.07 2.20
C GLY A 131 -16.71 25.15 2.87
N GLU A 132 -16.48 23.93 2.34
CA GLU A 132 -15.45 23.02 2.85
C GLU A 132 -14.14 23.15 2.06
N HIS A 133 -13.02 23.10 2.77
CA HIS A 133 -11.69 23.08 2.14
C HIS A 133 -11.14 21.66 2.13
N TRP A 134 -11.26 20.95 1.01
CA TRP A 134 -10.60 19.66 0.80
C TRP A 134 -9.47 19.83 -0.22
N PRO A 135 -8.20 20.00 0.22
CA PRO A 135 -7.11 20.24 -0.69
C PRO A 135 -6.75 18.97 -1.48
N LEU A 136 -6.07 19.18 -2.62
CA LEU A 136 -5.41 18.10 -3.34
C LEU A 136 -4.34 17.46 -2.45
N TYR A 137 -4.33 16.13 -2.47
CA TYR A 137 -3.32 15.31 -1.82
C TYR A 137 -2.07 15.28 -2.70
N THR A 138 -0.94 15.74 -2.17
CA THR A 138 0.37 15.64 -2.84
C THR A 138 1.45 15.26 -1.84
N LYS A 139 2.68 15.00 -2.30
CA LYS A 139 3.82 14.73 -1.42
C LYS A 139 4.15 15.93 -0.52
N GLU A 140 4.06 17.14 -1.06
CA GLU A 140 4.34 18.40 -0.35
C GLU A 140 3.19 18.79 0.59
N ASN A 141 1.96 18.42 0.21
CA ASN A 141 0.76 18.67 0.97
C ASN A 141 -0.07 17.38 1.17
N PRO A 142 0.39 16.44 2.02
CA PRO A 142 -0.25 15.14 2.17
C PRO A 142 -1.47 15.23 3.11
N ILE A 143 -2.37 16.17 2.87
CA ILE A 143 -3.57 16.39 3.69
C ILE A 143 -4.67 15.42 3.26
N TYR A 144 -5.27 14.72 4.21
CA TYR A 144 -6.45 13.89 4.00
C TYR A 144 -7.60 14.34 4.89
N PHE A 145 -8.82 14.16 4.41
CA PHE A 145 -10.04 14.48 5.14
C PHE A 145 -10.42 13.33 6.06
N ILE A 146 -10.83 13.62 7.30
CA ILE A 146 -11.23 12.59 8.26
C ILE A 146 -12.75 12.50 8.28
N PHE A 147 -13.28 11.31 7.99
CA PHE A 147 -14.68 10.99 8.22
C PHE A 147 -14.84 10.35 9.61
N ASN A 148 -15.46 11.09 10.51
CA ASN A 148 -15.81 10.65 11.85
C ASN A 148 -17.11 11.32 12.30
N ALA A 149 -18.05 10.59 12.92
CA ALA A 149 -19.27 11.19 13.46
C ALA A 149 -19.02 11.81 14.86
N GLU A 150 -17.92 11.42 15.51
CA GLU A 150 -17.41 11.94 16.78
C GLU A 150 -16.45 13.11 16.52
N GLY A 151 -16.96 14.27 16.10
CA GLY A 151 -16.06 15.39 15.79
C GLY A 151 -16.71 16.70 15.35
N GLU A 152 -18.02 16.72 15.08
CA GLU A 152 -18.70 17.99 14.75
C GLU A 152 -18.97 18.86 15.99
N ASP A 153 -19.21 18.25 17.15
CA ASP A 153 -19.49 18.95 18.42
C ASP A 153 -18.24 19.19 19.29
N ASP A 154 -17.11 18.53 18.97
CA ASP A 154 -15.85 18.74 19.68
C ASP A 154 -15.03 19.79 18.94
N LEU A 155 -14.80 20.94 19.57
CA LEU A 155 -13.91 22.00 19.07
C LEU A 155 -12.47 21.52 18.84
N ARG A 156 -12.13 20.29 19.24
CA ARG A 156 -10.86 19.59 19.02
C ARG A 156 -10.90 18.54 17.90
N GLY A 157 -12.04 18.29 17.26
CA GLY A 157 -12.17 17.34 16.17
C GLY A 157 -11.36 17.79 14.95
N GLU A 158 -10.17 17.22 14.76
CA GLU A 158 -9.36 17.49 13.58
C GLU A 158 -10.08 16.95 12.33
N LYS A 159 -10.62 17.86 11.51
CA LYS A 159 -11.26 17.55 10.23
C LYS A 159 -10.26 17.02 9.18
N TYR A 160 -8.98 17.30 9.39
CA TYR A 160 -7.91 16.98 8.48
C TYR A 160 -6.76 16.31 9.23
N GLY A 161 -6.19 15.27 8.64
CA GLY A 161 -4.89 14.73 9.05
C GLY A 161 -3.83 15.00 8.00
N ARG A 162 -2.57 14.73 8.35
CA ARG A 162 -1.43 14.81 7.42
C ARG A 162 -0.71 13.47 7.36
N GLY A 163 -0.46 12.98 6.15
CA GLY A 163 0.25 11.74 5.86
C GLY A 163 -0.31 10.56 6.64
N PRO A 164 -1.37 9.89 6.15
CA PRO A 164 -2.02 8.83 6.91
C PRO A 164 -0.98 7.75 7.21
N MET A 165 -0.72 7.53 8.49
CA MET A 165 0.35 6.67 8.98
C MET A 165 1.73 6.96 8.36
N ALA A 166 2.10 8.24 8.17
CA ALA A 166 3.31 8.66 7.44
C ALA A 166 4.58 7.92 7.85
N THR A 167 4.81 7.75 9.16
CA THR A 167 5.98 7.01 9.67
C THR A 167 5.92 5.52 9.29
N SER A 168 4.77 4.87 9.45
CA SER A 168 4.59 3.49 9.03
C SER A 168 4.75 3.34 7.52
N CYS A 169 4.20 4.26 6.72
CA CYS A 169 4.30 4.18 5.28
C CYS A 169 5.69 4.52 4.76
N ALA A 170 6.46 5.38 5.42
CA ALA A 170 7.89 5.51 5.15
C ALA A 170 8.64 4.20 5.47
N PHE A 171 8.27 3.50 6.54
CA PHE A 171 8.84 2.19 6.84
C PHE A 171 8.56 1.17 5.70
N TRP A 172 7.30 1.07 5.26
CA TRP A 172 6.90 0.10 4.23
C TRP A 172 7.37 0.47 2.81
N ASN A 173 7.25 1.74 2.42
CA ASN A 173 7.44 2.20 1.05
C ASN A 173 8.87 2.70 0.78
N ASP A 174 9.60 3.14 1.81
CA ASP A 174 10.98 3.62 1.65
C ASP A 174 12.03 2.69 2.28
N PHE A 175 11.85 2.29 3.54
CA PHE A 175 12.89 1.56 4.28
C PHE A 175 12.96 0.08 3.88
N LEU A 176 11.85 -0.66 3.89
CA LEU A 176 11.88 -2.09 3.56
C LEU A 176 12.40 -2.41 2.15
N PRO A 177 12.07 -1.65 1.09
CA PRO A 177 12.65 -1.88 -0.24
C PRO A 177 14.18 -1.75 -0.25
N ARG A 178 14.73 -0.80 0.51
CA ARG A 178 16.19 -0.63 0.66
C ARG A 178 16.81 -1.80 1.42
N LEU A 179 16.18 -2.23 2.51
CA LEU A 179 16.61 -3.39 3.28
C LEU A 179 16.67 -4.65 2.40
N ARG A 180 15.64 -4.87 1.57
CA ARG A 180 15.60 -5.97 0.61
C ARG A 180 16.74 -5.89 -0.40
N ALA A 181 17.01 -4.70 -0.94
CA ALA A 181 18.10 -4.49 -1.89
C ALA A 181 19.48 -4.79 -1.28
N TRP A 182 19.70 -4.45 0.00
CA TRP A 182 20.95 -4.77 0.71
C TRP A 182 21.11 -6.25 1.05
N SER A 183 19.98 -6.95 1.25
CA SER A 183 19.97 -8.36 1.64
C SER A 183 20.25 -9.31 0.46
N ILE A 184 20.14 -8.81 -0.78
CA ILE A 184 20.53 -9.56 -1.98
C ILE A 184 22.04 -9.37 -2.17
N PRO A 185 22.87 -10.42 -2.10
CA PRO A 185 24.29 -10.29 -2.41
C PRO A 185 24.43 -9.71 -3.82
N PRO A 186 25.37 -8.78 -4.08
CA PRO A 186 25.65 -8.38 -5.45
C PRO A 186 25.95 -9.66 -6.23
N LYS A 187 25.29 -9.83 -7.39
CA LYS A 187 25.61 -10.94 -8.31
C LYS A 187 27.12 -10.95 -8.43
N SER A 188 27.78 -11.99 -7.91
CA SER A 188 29.18 -12.21 -8.23
C SER A 188 29.25 -12.24 -9.75
N SER A 189 30.03 -11.33 -10.33
CA SER A 189 30.47 -11.51 -11.70
C SER A 189 31.01 -12.93 -11.74
N CYS A 190 30.35 -13.78 -12.52
CA CYS A 190 30.76 -15.15 -12.72
C CYS A 190 32.09 -15.06 -13.47
N ASN A 191 33.19 -14.90 -12.74
CA ASN A 191 34.52 -15.08 -13.28
C ASN A 191 34.64 -16.58 -13.52
N LEU A 192 34.27 -16.99 -14.73
CA LEU A 192 34.72 -18.26 -15.28
C LEU A 192 36.24 -18.19 -15.36
N LEU A 193 36.90 -18.55 -14.26
CA LEU A 193 38.27 -19.02 -14.34
C LEU A 193 38.17 -20.37 -15.05
N GLU A 194 38.40 -20.36 -16.36
CA GLU A 194 38.64 -21.59 -17.11
C GLU A 194 39.77 -22.36 -16.42
N PRO A 195 39.60 -23.67 -16.12
CA PRO A 195 40.72 -24.49 -15.73
C PRO A 195 41.61 -24.69 -16.95
N THR A 196 42.86 -24.24 -16.87
CA THR A 196 43.90 -24.58 -17.83
C THR A 196 44.23 -26.07 -17.72
N SER A 197 43.41 -26.92 -18.35
CA SER A 197 43.79 -28.31 -18.66
C SER A 197 43.99 -28.42 -20.16
N GLY A 198 45.24 -28.63 -20.57
CA GLY A 198 45.61 -28.82 -21.95
C GLY A 198 44.92 -30.06 -22.53
N ALA A 199 44.01 -29.83 -23.48
CA ALA A 199 43.61 -30.81 -24.46
C ALA A 199 43.43 -30.06 -25.80
N HIS A 200 44.30 -30.36 -26.77
CA HIS A 200 44.16 -29.87 -28.13
C HIS A 200 42.87 -30.42 -28.74
N VAL A 201 41.81 -29.60 -28.76
CA VAL A 201 40.65 -29.84 -29.61
C VAL A 201 40.96 -29.17 -30.96
N ARG A 202 41.13 -29.99 -32.01
CA ARG A 202 41.24 -29.48 -33.38
C ARG A 202 39.89 -28.92 -33.81
N TYR A 203 39.80 -27.61 -33.92
CA TYR A 203 38.65 -26.93 -34.52
C TYR A 203 38.72 -27.15 -36.04
N VAL A 204 37.76 -27.91 -36.59
CA VAL A 204 37.55 -27.95 -38.04
C VAL A 204 36.83 -26.65 -38.40
N ASP A 205 37.50 -25.79 -39.17
CA ASP A 205 36.94 -24.51 -39.58
C ASP A 205 35.71 -24.72 -40.48
N ILE A 206 34.54 -24.31 -39.99
CA ILE A 206 33.24 -24.45 -40.66
C ILE A 206 33.20 -23.69 -42.00
N LYS A 207 34.16 -22.79 -42.26
CA LYS A 207 34.33 -22.15 -43.57
C LYS A 207 34.82 -23.11 -44.67
N VAL A 208 35.43 -24.25 -44.33
CA VAL A 208 35.85 -25.26 -45.32
C VAL A 208 34.66 -26.12 -45.78
N LEU A 209 33.64 -26.30 -44.92
CA LEU A 209 32.46 -27.11 -45.25
C LEU A 209 31.48 -26.40 -46.19
N THR A 210 31.44 -25.06 -46.17
CA THR A 210 30.62 -24.25 -47.10
C THR A 210 31.27 -24.11 -48.49
N VAL A 211 32.59 -24.20 -48.61
CA VAL A 211 33.26 -24.14 -49.93
C VAL A 211 33.13 -25.47 -50.69
N LEU A 212 33.14 -26.62 -50.00
CA LEU A 212 32.97 -27.93 -50.66
C LEU A 212 31.55 -28.22 -51.13
N THR A 213 30.53 -27.66 -50.47
CA THR A 213 29.12 -27.83 -50.88
C THR A 213 28.78 -26.97 -52.10
N VAL A 214 29.39 -25.79 -52.26
CA VAL A 214 29.20 -24.94 -53.46
C VAL A 214 29.91 -25.53 -54.70
N LEU A 215 31.06 -26.20 -54.55
CA LEU A 215 31.79 -26.82 -55.66
C LEU A 215 31.16 -28.12 -56.20
N ILE A 216 30.38 -28.84 -55.40
CA ILE A 216 29.69 -30.07 -55.86
C ILE A 216 28.41 -29.72 -56.64
N VAL A 217 27.73 -28.61 -56.31
CA VAL A 217 26.50 -28.18 -57.01
C VAL A 217 26.81 -27.58 -58.39
N LEU A 218 27.98 -26.98 -58.60
CA LEU A 218 28.41 -26.38 -59.88
C LEU A 218 29.05 -27.37 -60.89
N ARG A 219 29.03 -28.68 -60.63
CA ARG A 219 29.47 -29.72 -61.58
C ARG A 219 28.37 -30.69 -62.04
N LEU A 220 27.10 -30.42 -61.71
CA LEU A 220 25.95 -31.21 -62.17
C LEU A 220 24.90 -30.39 -62.94
N PHE A 221 25.25 -29.21 -63.43
CA PHE A 221 24.56 -28.50 -64.51
C PHE A 221 25.58 -27.93 -65.50
#